data_AF-A0AAD3Y320-F1
#
_entry.id   AF-A0AAD3Y320-F1
#
_cell.length_a   1.000
_cell.length_b   1.000
_cell.length_c   1.000
_cell.angle_alpha   90.00
_cell.angle_beta   90.00
_cell.angle_gamma   90.00
#
_symmetry.space_group_name_H-M   'P 1'
#
loop_
_entity.id
_entity.type
_entity.pdbx_description
1 polymer ?
#
loop_
_entity_poly.entity_id
_entity_poly.type
_entity_poly.pdbx_seq_one_letter_code
_entity_poly.pdbx_strand_id
1 'polypeptide(L)'
;MPPSRQRVQLERKLVKKSVKLALEDMKENYAGSLLSAHAVKISSHAPDLAKSISGLILRSDDHAFQEECFSLLGLQSDSVGMDIVENRIREKIVSAIEFNDRKPKGYRHAAPSLFQDDLLQQLDYRSGAYDEGEEDFSFMDC
;
A
#
# COMPACT_ATOMS: atom_id res chain seq x y z
N MET A 1 20.82 -46.45 3.22
CA MET A 1 19.89 -46.47 4.36
C MET A 1 18.90 -45.33 4.22
N PRO A 2 17.59 -45.56 4.41
CA PRO A 2 16.60 -44.47 4.38
C PRO A 2 16.78 -43.54 5.59
N PRO A 3 16.50 -42.23 5.43
CA PRO A 3 16.59 -41.27 6.54
C PRO A 3 15.58 -41.61 7.64
N SER A 4 16.00 -41.48 8.90
CA SER A 4 15.13 -41.74 10.06
C SER A 4 13.99 -40.72 10.12
N ARG A 5 12.79 -41.15 10.52
CA ARG A 5 11.60 -40.29 10.67
C ARG A 5 11.88 -39.02 11.50
N GLN A 6 12.74 -39.12 12.52
CA GLN A 6 13.15 -37.99 13.35
C GLN A 6 13.95 -36.93 12.58
N ARG A 7 14.83 -37.35 11.66
CA ARG A 7 15.63 -36.45 10.83
C ARG A 7 14.74 -35.67 9.85
N VAL A 8 13.78 -36.35 9.23
CA VAL A 8 12.79 -35.72 8.33
C VAL A 8 11.92 -34.70 9.08
N GLN A 9 11.48 -35.01 10.31
CA GLN A 9 10.71 -34.06 11.12
C GLN A 9 11.53 -32.83 11.52
N LEU A 10 12.82 -33.00 11.85
CA LEU A 10 13.70 -31.91 12.22
C LEU A 10 13.98 -30.99 11.01
N GLU A 11 14.26 -31.56 9.84
CA GLU A 11 14.40 -30.82 8.59
C GLU A 11 13.12 -30.05 8.26
N ARG A 12 11.93 -30.67 8.42
CA ARG A 12 10.64 -30.00 8.20
C ARG A 12 10.43 -28.80 9.14
N LYS A 13 10.85 -28.91 10.40
CA LYS A 13 10.78 -27.79 11.37
C LYS A 13 11.74 -26.66 10.99
N LEU A 14 12.95 -26.98 10.55
CA LEU A 14 13.92 -26.00 10.07
C LEU A 14 13.41 -25.27 8.83
N VAL A 15 12.88 -26.01 7.85
CA VAL A 15 12.27 -25.43 6.64
C VAL A 15 11.12 -24.50 7.01
N LYS A 16 10.21 -24.92 7.90
CA LYS A 16 9.12 -24.04 8.37
C LYS A 16 9.63 -22.76 9.02
N LYS A 17 10.69 -22.85 9.84
CA LYS A 17 11.30 -21.69 10.49
C LYS A 17 11.95 -20.75 9.46
N SER A 18 12.68 -21.29 8.50
CA SER A 18 13.30 -20.51 7.42
C SER A 18 12.23 -19.82 6.55
N VAL A 19 11.15 -20.53 6.19
CA VAL A 19 10.03 -19.95 5.42
C VAL A 19 9.35 -18.85 6.22
N LYS A 20 9.09 -19.06 7.52
CA LYS A 20 8.50 -18.03 8.38
C LYS A 20 9.37 -16.76 8.42
N LEU A 21 10.67 -16.92 8.64
CA LEU A 21 11.62 -15.79 8.68
C LEU A 21 11.66 -15.07 7.33
N ALA A 22 11.67 -15.80 6.21
CA ALA A 22 11.62 -15.19 4.89
C ALA A 22 10.30 -14.42 4.63
N LEU A 23 9.16 -14.92 5.12
CA LEU A 23 7.88 -14.22 5.01
C LEU A 23 7.81 -12.98 5.91
N GLU A 24 8.38 -13.03 7.12
CA GLU A 24 8.48 -11.85 8.00
C GLU A 24 9.43 -10.80 7.41
N ASP A 25 10.60 -11.22 6.91
CA ASP A 25 11.54 -10.34 6.21
C ASP A 25 10.90 -9.70 4.97
N MET A 26 10.13 -10.47 4.19
CA MET A 26 9.38 -9.95 3.06
C MET A 26 8.32 -8.92 3.50
N LYS A 27 7.64 -9.17 4.62
CA LYS A 27 6.65 -8.24 5.16
C LYS A 27 7.29 -6.95 5.69
N GLU A 28 8.48 -7.02 6.27
CA GLU A 28 9.17 -5.86 6.84
C GLU A 28 9.90 -5.04 5.76
N ASN A 29 10.64 -5.69 4.87
CA ASN A 29 11.51 -5.05 3.90
C ASN A 29 10.85 -4.80 2.53
N TYR A 30 9.79 -5.55 2.19
CA TYR A 30 9.09 -5.45 0.91
C TYR A 30 7.61 -5.07 1.07
N ALA A 31 7.17 -4.62 2.26
CA ALA A 31 5.89 -3.92 2.41
C ALA A 31 5.76 -2.77 1.39
N GLY A 32 6.89 -2.12 1.07
CA GLY A 32 7.13 -1.21 -0.06
C GLY A 32 6.46 -1.63 -1.37
N SER A 33 6.67 -2.89 -1.74
CA SER A 33 6.57 -3.38 -3.11
C SER A 33 5.30 -4.16 -3.42
N LEU A 34 4.50 -4.51 -2.41
CA LEU A 34 3.27 -5.27 -2.59
C LEU A 34 2.05 -4.36 -2.55
N LEU A 35 1.98 -3.42 -3.50
CA LEU A 35 0.80 -2.60 -3.70
C LEU A 35 -0.36 -3.46 -4.21
N SER A 36 -1.57 -3.20 -3.72
CA SER A 36 -2.76 -3.77 -4.32
C SER A 36 -2.88 -3.35 -5.80
N ALA A 37 -3.55 -4.16 -6.61
CA ALA A 37 -3.82 -3.81 -8.01
C ALA A 37 -4.53 -2.43 -8.14
N HIS A 38 -5.33 -2.06 -7.13
CA HIS A 38 -5.97 -0.75 -7.07
C HIS A 38 -4.96 0.38 -6.84
N ALA A 39 -4.03 0.21 -5.89
CA ALA A 39 -2.98 1.18 -5.62
C ALA A 39 -2.04 1.36 -6.84
N VAL A 40 -1.69 0.26 -7.52
CA VAL A 40 -0.92 0.31 -8.78
C VAL A 40 -1.68 1.08 -9.87
N LYS A 41 -2.99 0.85 -10.00
CA LYS A 41 -3.81 1.57 -10.98
C LYS A 41 -3.84 3.07 -10.67
N ILE A 42 -4.06 3.47 -9.42
CA ILE A 42 -4.12 4.89 -9.06
C ILE A 42 -2.74 5.55 -9.21
N SER A 43 -1.64 4.87 -8.81
CA SER A 43 -0.29 5.43 -8.91
C SER A 43 0.15 5.65 -10.35
N SER A 44 -0.42 4.91 -11.32
CA SER A 44 -0.17 5.13 -12.74
C SER A 44 -0.58 6.53 -13.24
N HIS A 45 -1.51 7.20 -12.55
CA HIS A 45 -1.93 8.57 -12.85
C HIS A 45 -1.09 9.65 -12.16
N ALA A 46 -0.22 9.26 -11.21
CA ALA A 46 0.58 10.22 -10.45
C ALA A 46 1.50 11.10 -11.33
N PRO A 47 2.13 10.61 -12.42
CA PRO A 47 2.94 11.47 -13.29
C PRO A 47 2.14 12.59 -13.95
N ASP A 48 1.01 12.28 -14.56
CA ASP A 48 0.18 13.27 -15.26
C ASP A 48 -0.43 14.29 -14.29
N LEU A 49 -0.84 13.84 -13.11
CA LEU A 49 -1.34 14.70 -12.06
C LEU A 49 -0.23 15.61 -11.52
N ALA A 50 0.97 15.07 -11.29
CA ALA A 50 2.11 15.85 -10.83
C ALA A 50 2.49 16.94 -11.83
N LYS A 51 2.49 16.62 -13.14
CA LYS A 51 2.74 17.58 -14.22
C LYS A 51 1.69 18.69 -14.28
N SER A 52 0.43 18.33 -14.06
CA SER A 52 -0.67 19.30 -14.07
C SER A 52 -0.58 20.26 -12.87
N ILE A 53 -0.31 19.73 -11.68
CA ILE A 53 -0.16 20.52 -10.45
C ILE A 53 1.11 21.37 -10.50
N SER A 54 2.24 20.83 -10.95
CA SER A 54 3.49 21.60 -11.09
C SER A 54 3.30 22.75 -12.08
N GLY A 55 2.61 22.50 -13.20
CA GLY A 55 2.23 23.52 -14.15
C GLY A 55 1.36 24.62 -13.53
N LEU A 56 0.38 24.26 -12.69
CA LEU A 56 -0.47 25.23 -11.99
C LEU A 56 0.34 26.10 -11.01
N ILE A 57 1.21 25.49 -10.21
CA ILE A 57 2.07 26.20 -9.25
C ILE A 57 2.99 27.18 -9.99
N LEU A 58 3.74 26.68 -10.98
CA LEU A 58 4.77 27.47 -11.67
C LEU A 58 4.21 28.56 -12.58
N ARG A 59 2.97 28.42 -13.05
CA ARG A 59 2.30 29.43 -13.89
C ARG A 59 1.43 30.41 -13.10
N SER A 60 1.31 30.23 -11.79
CA SER A 60 0.57 31.16 -10.94
C SER A 60 1.27 32.51 -10.88
N ASP A 61 0.50 33.59 -11.04
CA ASP A 61 0.96 34.96 -10.78
C ASP A 61 0.91 35.32 -9.28
N ASP A 62 0.30 34.47 -8.46
CA ASP A 62 0.27 34.61 -7.01
C ASP A 62 1.55 34.02 -6.40
N HIS A 63 2.48 34.90 -6.03
CA HIS A 63 3.74 34.52 -5.39
C HIS A 63 3.57 33.93 -3.99
N ALA A 64 2.55 34.35 -3.22
CA ALA A 64 2.29 33.79 -1.90
C ALA A 64 1.86 32.33 -2.02
N PHE A 65 1.00 32.03 -3.01
CA PHE A 65 0.62 30.66 -3.34
C PHE A 65 1.82 29.81 -3.78
N GLN A 66 2.71 30.35 -4.62
CA GLN A 66 3.93 29.64 -5.04
C GLN A 66 4.84 29.30 -3.86
N GLU A 67 5.08 30.26 -2.97
CA GLU A 67 5.94 30.09 -1.80
C GLU A 67 5.35 29.08 -0.81
N GLU A 68 4.03 29.14 -0.57
CA GLU A 68 3.34 28.16 0.27
C GLU A 68 3.46 26.74 -0.32
N CYS A 69 3.26 26.61 -1.64
CA CYS A 69 3.40 25.34 -2.33
C CYS A 69 4.84 24.80 -2.27
N PHE A 70 5.85 25.64 -2.49
CA PHE A 70 7.25 25.22 -2.35
C PHE A 70 7.58 24.80 -0.93
N SER A 71 7.10 25.55 0.07
CA SER A 71 7.24 25.20 1.49
C SER A 71 6.61 23.84 1.81
N LEU A 72 5.39 23.58 1.32
CA LEU A 72 4.71 22.29 1.48
C LEU A 72 5.45 21.15 0.79
N LEU A 73 6.08 21.42 -0.35
CA LEU A 73 6.91 20.49 -1.11
C LEU A 73 8.33 20.31 -0.52
N GLY A 74 8.71 21.11 0.48
CA GLY A 74 10.06 21.10 1.06
C GLY A 74 11.12 21.58 0.07
N LEU A 75 10.74 22.50 -0.82
CA LEU A 75 11.57 23.08 -1.86
C LEU A 75 11.94 24.51 -1.48
N GLN A 76 13.17 24.92 -1.77
CA GLN A 76 13.58 26.32 -1.64
C GLN A 76 13.07 27.07 -2.86
N SER A 77 12.50 28.26 -2.68
CA SER A 77 11.88 29.06 -3.75
C SER A 77 12.85 29.51 -4.85
N ASP A 78 14.16 29.51 -4.57
CA ASP A 78 15.17 29.99 -5.50
C ASP A 78 15.51 28.92 -6.56
N SER A 79 15.00 29.12 -7.78
CA SER A 79 15.35 28.38 -9.01
C SER A 79 15.01 26.88 -9.04
N VAL A 80 13.82 26.51 -8.59
CA VAL A 80 13.34 25.14 -8.74
C VAL A 80 12.90 24.89 -10.19
N GLY A 81 13.62 24.02 -10.89
CA GLY A 81 13.22 23.54 -12.21
C GLY A 81 11.87 22.81 -12.16
N MET A 82 11.09 22.92 -13.25
CA MET A 82 9.78 22.26 -13.39
C MET A 82 9.84 20.77 -13.02
N ASP A 83 10.89 20.09 -13.48
CA ASP A 83 11.14 18.67 -13.27
C ASP A 83 11.27 18.32 -11.78
N ILE A 84 11.85 19.22 -10.98
CA ILE A 84 12.05 19.00 -9.54
C ILE A 84 10.70 19.11 -8.81
N VAL A 85 9.90 20.14 -9.15
CA VAL A 85 8.55 20.31 -8.59
C VAL A 85 7.66 19.12 -8.93
N GLU A 86 7.66 18.72 -10.21
CA GLU A 86 6.89 17.56 -10.69
C GLU A 86 7.32 16.28 -9.96
N ASN A 87 8.63 16.01 -9.87
CA ASN A 87 9.14 14.83 -9.18
C ASN A 87 8.72 14.81 -7.71
N ARG A 88 8.81 15.95 -6.99
CA ARG A 88 8.38 16.02 -5.59
C ARG A 88 6.90 15.76 -5.40
N ILE A 89 6.06 16.33 -6.27
CA ILE A 89 4.61 16.08 -6.22
C ILE A 89 4.32 14.60 -6.48
N ARG A 90 4.95 14.01 -7.50
CA ARG A 90 4.80 12.58 -7.81
C ARG A 90 5.21 11.71 -6.63
N GLU A 91 6.36 11.96 -6.01
CA GLU A 91 6.84 11.24 -4.83
C GLU A 91 5.85 11.29 -3.67
N LYS A 92 5.29 12.47 -3.38
CA LYS A 92 4.28 12.65 -2.32
C LYS A 92 2.98 11.88 -2.64
N ILE A 93 2.50 11.93 -3.88
CA ILE A 93 1.29 11.20 -4.30
C ILE A 93 1.50 9.70 -4.16
N VAL A 94 2.60 9.16 -4.70
CA VAL A 94 2.92 7.72 -4.61
C VAL A 94 3.04 7.30 -3.14
N SER A 95 3.77 8.05 -2.33
CA SER A 95 3.93 7.79 -0.90
C SER A 95 2.59 7.78 -0.16
N ALA A 96 1.69 8.71 -0.48
CA ALA A 96 0.35 8.75 0.10
C ALA A 96 -0.50 7.53 -0.31
N ILE A 97 -0.42 7.10 -1.57
CA ILE A 97 -1.12 5.89 -2.05
C ILE A 97 -0.60 4.66 -1.31
N GLU A 98 0.73 4.48 -1.26
CA GLU A 98 1.35 3.34 -0.55
C GLU A 98 0.94 3.28 0.92
N PHE A 99 0.96 4.42 1.61
CA PHE A 99 0.59 4.49 3.01
C PHE A 99 -0.89 4.16 3.24
N ASN A 100 -1.79 4.59 2.35
CA ASN A 100 -3.21 4.30 2.46
C ASN A 100 -3.57 2.87 2.05
N ASP A 101 -2.86 2.28 1.09
CA ASP A 101 -3.06 0.88 0.68
C ASP A 101 -2.74 -0.10 1.82
N ARG A 102 -1.72 0.22 2.62
CA ARG A 102 -1.29 -0.59 3.78
C ARG A 102 -2.16 -0.41 5.02
N LYS A 103 -2.99 0.63 5.10
CA LYS A 103 -3.85 0.84 6.27
C LYS A 103 -4.94 -0.24 6.35
N PRO A 104 -5.10 -0.93 7.50
CA PRO A 104 -6.15 -1.91 7.67
C PRO A 104 -7.53 -1.27 7.43
N LYS A 105 -8.36 -1.91 6.60
CA LYS A 105 -9.67 -1.39 6.16
C LYS A 105 -10.61 -1.02 7.33
N GLY A 106 -10.38 -1.59 8.52
CA GLY A 106 -11.14 -1.29 9.75
C GLY A 106 -10.86 0.09 10.39
N TYR A 107 -9.81 0.79 9.96
CA TYR A 107 -9.51 2.16 10.42
C TYR A 107 -9.95 3.24 9.42
N ARG A 108 -10.74 2.86 8.40
CA ARG A 108 -11.46 3.83 7.58
C ARG A 108 -12.65 4.32 8.38
N HIS A 109 -12.44 5.26 9.32
CA HIS A 109 -13.44 6.32 9.43
C HIS A 109 -13.48 6.94 8.03
N ALA A 110 -14.54 6.63 7.28
CA ALA A 110 -14.71 7.17 5.95
C ALA A 110 -14.67 8.69 6.10
N ALA A 111 -13.54 9.30 5.72
CA ALA A 111 -13.52 10.72 5.49
C ALA A 111 -14.62 10.94 4.43
N PRO A 112 -15.60 11.82 4.68
CA PRO A 112 -16.67 12.06 3.72
C PRO A 112 -15.99 12.45 2.40
N SER A 113 -16.23 11.64 1.36
CA SER A 113 -15.55 11.83 0.09
C SER A 113 -16.02 13.15 -0.52
N LEU A 114 -15.10 13.89 -1.14
CA LEU A 114 -15.35 15.24 -1.66
C LEU A 114 -16.33 15.27 -2.86
N PHE A 115 -16.70 14.10 -3.40
CA PHE A 115 -17.53 13.93 -4.60
C PHE A 115 -18.48 12.73 -4.44
N GLN A 116 -19.25 12.71 -3.36
CA GLN A 116 -20.29 11.71 -3.17
C GLN A 116 -21.54 12.12 -3.96
N ASP A 117 -21.56 11.82 -5.27
CA ASP A 117 -22.80 11.84 -6.05
C ASP A 117 -23.43 10.44 -6.07
N ASP A 118 -24.73 10.43 -5.77
CA ASP A 118 -25.61 9.29 -5.54
C ASP A 118 -25.64 8.26 -6.65
N LEU A 119 -24.87 7.17 -6.52
CA LEU A 119 -25.14 5.93 -7.26
C LEU A 119 -25.03 4.71 -6.34
N LEU A 120 -26.13 4.53 -5.59
CA LEU A 120 -26.83 3.26 -5.37
C LEU A 120 -26.01 2.08 -4.82
N GLN A 121 -26.26 1.78 -3.54
CA GLN A 121 -26.95 0.56 -3.13
C GLN A 121 -26.86 -0.61 -4.13
N GLN A 122 -25.77 -1.38 -4.08
CA GLN A 122 -25.76 -2.83 -4.34
C GLN A 122 -24.35 -3.39 -4.14
N LEU A 123 -24.08 -3.93 -2.95
CA LEU A 123 -23.69 -5.33 -2.82
C LEU A 123 -23.68 -5.68 -1.32
N ASP A 124 -24.86 -6.01 -0.82
CA ASP A 124 -24.98 -6.94 0.30
C ASP A 124 -24.35 -8.26 -0.15
N TYR A 125 -23.17 -8.60 0.37
CA TYR A 125 -22.75 -9.99 0.49
C TYR A 125 -22.33 -10.25 1.94
N ARG A 126 -23.38 -10.51 2.72
CA ARG A 126 -23.44 -11.64 3.65
C ARG A 126 -22.27 -11.75 4.61
N SER A 127 -22.38 -10.97 5.69
CA SER A 127 -21.82 -11.33 6.99
C SER A 127 -22.44 -12.64 7.48
N GLY A 128 -21.91 -13.77 7.01
CA GLY A 128 -22.14 -15.08 7.60
C GLY A 128 -21.07 -15.31 8.67
N ALA A 129 -21.46 -15.16 9.93
CA ALA A 129 -20.71 -15.73 11.04
C ALA A 129 -20.70 -17.26 10.88
N TYR A 130 -19.51 -17.85 10.79
CA TYR A 130 -19.33 -19.26 11.12
C TYR A 130 -18.20 -19.36 12.13
N ASP A 131 -18.66 -19.93 13.23
CA ASP A 131 -18.05 -20.22 14.51
C ASP A 131 -17.03 -21.36 14.39
N GLU A 132 -16.24 -21.45 15.45
CA GLU A 132 -15.17 -22.35 15.79
C GLU A 132 -15.43 -23.83 15.46
N GLY A 133 -14.42 -24.51 14.89
CA GLY A 133 -14.42 -25.96 14.68
C GLY A 133 -13.00 -26.48 14.57
N GLU A 134 -12.46 -26.98 15.69
CA GLU A 134 -11.21 -27.73 15.71
C GLU A 134 -11.38 -29.07 14.99
N GLU A 135 -10.61 -29.31 13.92
CA GLU A 135 -10.53 -30.61 13.26
C GLU A 135 -9.26 -31.34 13.71
N ASP A 136 -9.49 -32.29 14.63
CA ASP A 136 -8.55 -33.32 15.07
C ASP A 136 -8.31 -34.32 13.91
N PHE A 137 -7.14 -34.24 13.28
CA PHE A 137 -6.76 -35.20 12.24
C PHE A 137 -6.28 -36.51 12.89
N SER A 138 -7.22 -37.44 13.12
CA SER A 138 -6.85 -38.84 13.36
C SER A 138 -6.22 -39.41 12.08
N PHE A 139 -4.94 -39.77 12.15
CA PHE A 139 -4.25 -40.48 11.09
C PHE A 139 -4.64 -41.96 11.18
N MET A 140 -5.46 -42.47 10.25
CA MET A 140 -5.69 -43.90 10.10
C MET A 140 -4.38 -44.60 9.73
N ASP A 141 -3.96 -45.54 10.57
CA ASP A 141 -2.98 -46.57 10.21
C ASP A 141 -3.58 -47.49 9.15
N CYS A 142 -2.93 -47.57 7.98
CA CYS A 142 -2.94 -48.70 7.05
C CYS A 142 -1.56 -48.75 6.36
#